data_AF-A0A1S8L701-F1
#
_entry.id   AF-A0A1S8L701-F1
#
_cell.length_a   1.000
_cell.length_b   1.000
_cell.length_c   1.000
_cell.angle_alpha   90.00
_cell.angle_beta   90.00
_cell.angle_gamma   90.00
#
_symmetry.space_group_name_H-M   'P 1'
#
loop_
_entity.id
_entity.type
_entity.pdbx_description
1 polymer ?
#
loop_
_entity_poly.entity_id
_entity_poly.type
_entity_poly.pdbx_seq_one_letter_code
_entity_poly.pdbx_strand_id
1 'polypeptide(L)'
;MVYISGKKSKLVIIIILTFMLVLFNSLIYSFDKLITPVIMQTANSDIKSKITEIVNKNMSEVYNKNYDYNKIIEIEKDNEGNIVMMKANTVKLNKLACDLALEAQYDIKKLGEIGIKVPLGYILKNNMLAYMGPKLTIKAQQIGNVETSYVSKFEGAGINQTRHTIMILVKTKVRVMIPMSYDDIEIKNEIPVSETVIVGKIPNSALGLNLKNSGFNIP
;
A
#
# COMPACT_ATOMS: atom_id res chain seq x y z
N MET A 1 -29.91 57.20 -37.61
CA MET A 1 -28.74 56.88 -38.47
C MET A 1 -27.50 57.40 -37.75
N VAL A 2 -26.89 56.60 -36.88
CA VAL A 2 -25.70 57.02 -36.11
C VAL A 2 -24.48 56.43 -36.81
N TYR A 3 -23.78 57.28 -37.57
CA TYR A 3 -22.47 56.98 -38.13
C TYR A 3 -21.47 56.85 -36.98
N ILE A 4 -21.32 55.64 -36.43
CA ILE A 4 -20.23 55.33 -35.51
C ILE A 4 -18.96 55.29 -36.36
N SER A 5 -18.21 56.40 -36.30
CA SER A 5 -16.83 56.53 -36.79
C SER A 5 -16.08 55.21 -36.70
N GLY A 6 -15.66 54.66 -37.86
CA GLY A 6 -15.06 53.32 -37.99
C GLY A 6 -13.75 53.10 -37.23
N LYS A 7 -13.25 54.11 -36.52
CA LYS A 7 -12.08 54.03 -35.62
C LYS A 7 -12.50 53.72 -34.17
N LYS A 8 -13.66 54.20 -33.70
CA LYS A 8 -14.18 53.94 -32.35
C LYS A 8 -14.76 52.53 -32.21
N SER A 9 -15.44 52.01 -33.25
CA SER A 9 -15.96 50.63 -33.26
C SER A 9 -14.86 49.57 -33.22
N LYS A 10 -13.75 49.79 -33.95
CA LYS A 10 -12.57 48.91 -33.91
C LYS A 10 -11.94 48.83 -32.52
N LEU A 11 -11.88 49.96 -31.81
CA LEU A 11 -11.28 50.03 -30.47
C LEU A 11 -12.13 49.28 -29.43
N VAL A 12 -13.47 49.38 -29.52
CA VAL A 12 -14.39 48.61 -28.67
C VAL A 12 -14.27 47.10 -28.94
N ILE A 13 -14.18 46.68 -30.19
CA ILE A 13 -13.99 45.27 -30.57
C ILE A 13 -12.68 44.72 -29.99
N ILE A 14 -11.59 45.49 -30.07
CA ILE A 14 -10.29 45.10 -29.49
C ILE A 14 -10.40 44.91 -27.98
N ILE A 15 -11.04 45.84 -27.26
CA ILE A 15 -11.23 45.72 -25.81
C ILE A 15 -12.02 44.46 -25.44
N ILE A 16 -13.10 44.16 -26.17
CA ILE A 16 -13.92 42.97 -25.93
C ILE A 16 -13.11 41.69 -26.18
N LEU A 17 -12.32 41.65 -27.26
CA LEU A 17 -11.43 40.52 -27.56
C LEU A 17 -10.37 40.33 -26.48
N THR A 18 -9.73 41.41 -26.03
CA THR A 18 -8.75 41.35 -24.94
C THR A 18 -9.40 40.88 -23.64
N PHE A 19 -10.59 41.37 -23.32
CA PHE A 19 -11.33 40.95 -22.13
C PHE A 19 -11.73 39.47 -22.20
N MET A 20 -12.22 38.99 -23.34
CA MET A 20 -12.48 37.56 -23.58
C MET A 20 -11.23 36.71 -23.43
N LEU A 21 -10.09 37.17 -23.97
CA LEU A 21 -8.83 36.46 -23.85
C LEU A 21 -8.38 36.36 -22.38
N VAL A 22 -8.49 37.45 -21.61
CA VAL A 22 -8.17 37.47 -20.17
C VAL A 22 -9.10 36.53 -19.40
N LEU A 23 -10.41 36.56 -19.68
CA LEU A 23 -11.39 35.65 -19.08
C LEU A 23 -11.07 34.19 -19.38
N PHE A 24 -10.76 33.87 -20.63
CA PHE A 24 -10.44 32.51 -21.05
C PHE A 24 -9.19 31.97 -20.34
N ASN A 25 -8.12 32.77 -20.25
CA ASN A 25 -6.92 32.40 -19.50
C ASN A 25 -7.21 32.25 -18.00
N SER A 26 -8.01 33.14 -17.42
CA SER A 26 -8.43 33.06 -16.01
C SER A 26 -9.24 31.79 -15.71
N LEU A 27 -10.10 31.37 -16.64
CA LEU A 27 -10.88 30.12 -16.52
C LEU A 27 -9.96 28.90 -16.56
N ILE A 28 -9.02 28.83 -17.51
CA ILE A 28 -8.05 27.73 -17.60
C ILE A 28 -7.23 27.63 -16.31
N TYR A 29 -6.71 28.76 -15.81
CA TYR A 29 -5.93 28.79 -14.58
C TYR A 29 -6.73 28.32 -13.36
N SER A 30 -7.98 28.76 -13.24
CA SER A 30 -8.86 28.36 -12.13
C SER A 30 -9.21 26.88 -12.21
N PHE A 31 -9.47 26.37 -13.42
CA PHE A 31 -9.80 24.97 -13.68
C PHE A 31 -8.63 24.04 -13.30
N ASP A 32 -7.42 24.41 -13.69
CA ASP A 32 -6.20 23.67 -13.34
C ASP A 32 -6.00 23.55 -11.82
N LYS A 33 -6.16 24.67 -11.09
CA LYS A 33 -6.07 24.68 -9.63
C LYS A 33 -7.12 23.82 -8.92
N LEU A 34 -8.32 23.71 -9.48
CA LEU A 34 -9.39 22.92 -8.88
C LEU A 34 -9.22 21.42 -9.14
N ILE A 35 -8.72 21.05 -10.33
CA ILE A 35 -8.71 19.66 -10.78
C ILE A 35 -7.41 18.93 -10.45
N THR A 36 -6.28 19.62 -10.49
CA THR A 36 -4.97 19.07 -10.12
C THR A 36 -4.97 18.28 -8.80
N PRO A 37 -5.55 18.77 -7.68
CA PRO A 37 -5.57 17.98 -6.43
C PRO A 37 -6.42 16.70 -6.54
N VAL A 38 -7.52 16.72 -7.30
CA VAL A 38 -8.38 15.54 -7.52
C VAL A 38 -7.65 14.50 -8.38
N ILE A 39 -6.98 14.96 -9.43
CA ILE A 39 -6.11 14.13 -10.26
C ILE A 39 -5.02 13.51 -9.40
N MET A 40 -4.29 14.31 -8.63
CA MET A 40 -3.18 13.83 -7.82
C MET A 40 -3.64 12.81 -6.77
N GLN A 41 -4.76 13.05 -6.10
CA GLN A 41 -5.31 12.11 -5.13
C GLN A 41 -5.66 10.75 -5.76
N THR A 42 -6.29 10.79 -6.94
CA THR A 42 -6.64 9.56 -7.68
C THR A 42 -5.38 8.85 -8.15
N ALA A 43 -4.43 9.60 -8.70
CA ALA A 43 -3.16 9.07 -9.16
C ALA A 43 -2.35 8.42 -8.04
N ASN A 44 -2.25 9.07 -6.88
CA ASN A 44 -1.59 8.51 -5.70
C ASN A 44 -2.24 7.19 -5.26
N SER A 45 -3.57 7.13 -5.29
CA SER A 45 -4.33 5.93 -4.91
C SER A 45 -4.13 4.78 -5.90
N ASP A 46 -4.20 5.07 -7.20
CA ASP A 46 -4.00 4.07 -8.26
C ASP A 46 -2.57 3.54 -8.29
N ILE A 47 -1.57 4.43 -8.15
CA ILE A 47 -0.16 4.01 -8.06
C ILE A 47 0.08 3.19 -6.79
N LYS A 48 -0.45 3.62 -5.64
CA LYS A 48 -0.34 2.85 -4.38
C LYS A 48 -0.95 1.46 -4.55
N SER A 49 -2.17 1.37 -5.09
CA SER A 49 -2.83 0.10 -5.36
C SER A 49 -2.00 -0.78 -6.30
N LYS A 50 -1.47 -0.21 -7.39
CA LYS A 50 -0.70 -0.97 -8.37
C LYS A 50 0.63 -1.49 -7.82
N ILE A 51 1.31 -0.69 -7.00
CA ILE A 51 2.55 -1.11 -6.35
C ILE A 51 2.29 -2.18 -5.30
N THR A 52 1.23 -2.06 -4.50
CA THR A 52 0.82 -3.13 -3.58
C THR A 52 0.50 -4.43 -4.31
N GLU A 53 -0.19 -4.35 -5.46
CA GLU A 53 -0.43 -5.51 -6.32
C GLU A 53 0.88 -6.17 -6.80
N ILE A 54 1.83 -5.37 -7.30
CA ILE A 54 3.16 -5.86 -7.73
C ILE A 54 3.88 -6.57 -6.58
N VAL A 55 3.92 -5.94 -5.41
CA VAL A 55 4.60 -6.51 -4.23
C VAL A 55 3.96 -7.83 -3.80
N ASN A 56 2.63 -7.90 -3.75
CA ASN A 56 1.90 -9.13 -3.39
C ASN A 56 2.10 -10.24 -4.42
N LYS A 57 2.09 -9.89 -5.71
CA LYS A 57 2.35 -10.84 -6.80
C LYS A 57 3.77 -11.39 -6.70
N ASN A 58 4.76 -10.53 -6.51
CA ASN A 58 6.17 -10.94 -6.46
C ASN A 58 6.45 -11.79 -5.22
N MET A 59 5.80 -11.48 -4.09
CA MET A 59 5.86 -12.34 -2.92
C MET A 59 5.34 -13.75 -3.22
N SER A 60 4.17 -13.86 -3.86
CA SER A 60 3.61 -15.17 -4.25
C SER A 60 4.55 -15.94 -5.18
N GLU A 61 5.17 -15.26 -6.15
CA GLU A 61 6.11 -15.89 -7.08
C GLU A 61 7.41 -16.35 -6.41
N VAL A 62 8.02 -15.50 -5.58
CA VAL A 62 9.25 -15.84 -4.84
C VAL A 62 8.99 -16.99 -3.88
N TYR A 63 7.83 -16.98 -3.20
CA TYR A 63 7.41 -18.02 -2.29
C TYR A 63 7.26 -19.38 -3.02
N ASN A 64 6.57 -19.41 -4.16
CA ASN A 64 6.31 -20.64 -4.91
C ASN A 64 7.56 -21.23 -5.60
N LYS A 65 8.51 -20.39 -6.03
CA LYS A 65 9.71 -20.87 -6.74
C LYS A 65 10.72 -21.56 -5.82
N ASN A 66 10.76 -21.22 -4.53
CA ASN A 66 11.92 -21.54 -3.68
C ASN A 66 11.62 -21.93 -2.21
N TYR A 67 10.37 -21.93 -1.72
CA TYR A 67 10.10 -22.06 -0.28
C TYR A 67 9.18 -23.22 0.11
N ASP A 68 9.77 -24.18 0.81
CA ASP A 68 9.07 -25.21 1.57
C ASP A 68 8.62 -24.61 2.90
N TYR A 69 7.30 -24.51 3.14
CA TYR A 69 6.71 -23.88 4.32
C TYR A 69 7.32 -24.42 5.63
N ASN A 70 7.63 -25.72 5.64
CA ASN A 70 8.15 -26.47 6.80
C ASN A 70 9.59 -26.11 7.19
N LYS A 71 10.22 -25.16 6.49
CA LYS A 71 11.65 -24.85 6.63
C LYS A 71 11.92 -23.44 7.17
N ILE A 72 10.89 -22.63 7.40
CA ILE A 72 11.02 -21.26 7.93
C ILE A 72 11.09 -21.25 9.46
N ILE A 73 10.34 -22.15 10.10
CA ILE A 73 10.29 -22.30 11.56
C ILE A 73 10.68 -23.73 11.91
N GLU A 74 11.70 -23.86 12.74
CA GLU A 74 12.13 -25.12 13.35
C GLU A 74 11.55 -25.18 14.77
N ILE A 75 10.77 -26.22 15.06
CA ILE A 75 10.14 -26.43 16.37
C ILE A 75 10.78 -27.64 17.03
N GLU A 76 11.40 -27.43 18.18
CA GLU A 76 11.90 -28.51 19.02
C GLU A 76 10.88 -28.83 20.10
N LYS A 77 10.64 -30.13 20.30
CA LYS A 77 9.71 -30.65 21.31
C LYS A 77 10.45 -31.57 22.27
N ASP A 78 9.98 -31.63 23.51
CA ASP A 78 10.44 -32.64 24.48
C ASP A 78 9.82 -34.02 24.19
N ASN A 79 10.19 -35.02 25.01
CA ASN A 79 9.68 -36.40 24.90
C ASN A 79 8.16 -36.52 25.15
N GLU A 80 7.53 -35.52 25.76
CA GLU A 80 6.09 -35.45 25.99
C GLU A 80 5.34 -34.68 24.89
N GLY A 81 6.06 -34.16 23.89
CA GLY A 81 5.50 -33.39 22.79
C GLY A 81 5.28 -31.91 23.09
N ASN A 82 5.74 -31.39 24.24
CA ASN A 82 5.66 -29.96 24.58
C ASN A 82 6.70 -29.18 23.76
N ILE A 83 6.34 -27.99 23.28
CA ILE A 83 7.26 -27.13 22.54
C ILE A 83 8.25 -26.50 23.53
N VAL A 84 9.54 -26.77 23.36
CA VAL A 84 10.62 -26.25 24.21
C VAL A 84 11.43 -25.15 23.52
N MET A 85 11.50 -25.17 22.19
CA MET A 85 12.18 -24.14 21.40
C MET A 85 11.48 -23.92 20.07
N MET A 86 11.45 -22.67 19.65
CA MET A 86 11.04 -22.29 18.31
C MET A 86 12.12 -21.38 17.72
N LYS A 87 12.66 -21.78 16.57
CA LYS A 87 13.76 -21.09 15.91
C LYS A 87 13.35 -20.70 14.50
N ALA A 88 13.36 -19.40 14.22
CA ALA A 88 13.18 -18.90 12.87
C ALA A 88 14.49 -19.07 12.08
N ASN A 89 14.40 -19.58 10.86
CA ASN A 89 15.54 -19.71 9.97
C ASN A 89 15.86 -18.35 9.32
N THR A 90 16.65 -17.52 10.02
CA THR A 90 17.00 -16.16 9.58
C THR A 90 17.65 -16.11 8.20
N VAL A 91 18.44 -17.12 7.83
CA VAL A 91 19.08 -17.17 6.50
C VAL A 91 18.03 -17.26 5.40
N LYS A 92 17.04 -18.14 5.56
CA LYS A 92 15.93 -18.28 4.61
C LYS A 92 15.02 -17.05 4.60
N LEU A 93 14.73 -16.47 5.76
CA LEU A 93 13.92 -15.25 5.86
C LEU A 93 14.58 -14.05 5.18
N ASN A 94 15.89 -13.85 5.41
CA ASN A 94 16.64 -12.79 4.74
C ASN A 94 16.70 -13.02 3.24
N LYS A 95 16.94 -14.27 2.79
CA LYS A 95 16.92 -14.59 1.36
C LYS A 95 15.57 -14.25 0.74
N LEU A 96 14.47 -14.62 1.39
CA LEU A 96 13.11 -14.33 0.93
C LEU A 96 12.87 -12.82 0.83
N ALA A 97 13.27 -12.06 1.85
CA ALA A 97 13.15 -10.61 1.88
C ALA A 97 14.00 -9.93 0.79
N CYS A 98 15.22 -10.41 0.54
CA CYS A 98 16.12 -9.90 -0.51
C CYS A 98 15.58 -10.22 -1.91
N ASP A 99 15.18 -11.46 -2.16
CA ASP A 99 14.62 -11.88 -3.46
C ASP A 99 13.35 -11.07 -3.78
N LEU A 100 12.46 -10.88 -2.79
CA LEU A 100 11.28 -10.02 -2.93
C LEU A 100 11.66 -8.57 -3.24
N ALA A 101 12.67 -8.02 -2.56
CA ALA A 101 13.10 -6.64 -2.80
C ALA A 101 13.58 -6.44 -4.25
N LEU A 102 14.39 -7.39 -4.76
CA LEU A 102 14.93 -7.32 -6.11
C LEU A 102 13.85 -7.43 -7.18
N GLU A 103 12.94 -8.41 -7.07
CA GLU A 103 11.85 -8.61 -8.01
C GLU A 103 10.87 -7.42 -7.98
N ALA A 104 10.45 -6.99 -6.78
CA ALA A 104 9.57 -5.82 -6.63
C ALA A 104 10.22 -4.55 -7.19
N GLN A 105 11.51 -4.34 -6.97
CA GLN A 105 12.22 -3.18 -7.51
C GLN A 105 12.21 -3.19 -9.04
N TYR A 106 12.46 -4.35 -9.66
CA TYR A 106 12.43 -4.49 -11.11
C TYR A 106 11.05 -4.16 -11.70
N ASP A 107 9.98 -4.72 -11.14
CA ASP A 107 8.63 -4.50 -11.66
C ASP A 107 8.08 -3.10 -11.39
N ILE A 108 8.42 -2.49 -10.24
CA ILE A 108 8.08 -1.09 -9.96
C ILE A 108 8.78 -0.17 -10.96
N LYS A 109 10.05 -0.43 -11.29
CA LYS A 109 10.77 0.34 -12.31
C LYS A 109 10.10 0.23 -13.67
N LYS A 110 9.68 -0.97 -14.08
CA LYS A 110 8.96 -1.22 -15.33
C LYS A 110 7.60 -0.51 -15.36
N LEU A 111 6.88 -0.45 -14.24
CA LEU A 111 5.65 0.34 -14.12
C LEU A 111 5.91 1.82 -14.39
N GLY A 112 7.03 2.36 -13.94
CA GLY A 112 7.43 3.75 -14.19
C GLY A 112 7.66 4.10 -15.65
N GLU A 113 8.19 3.16 -16.43
CA GLU A 113 8.45 3.33 -17.86
C GLU A 113 7.14 3.34 -18.67
N ILE A 114 6.21 2.43 -18.35
CA ILE A 114 4.95 2.25 -19.08
C ILE A 114 3.91 3.30 -18.66
N GLY A 115 3.80 3.55 -17.35
CA GLY A 115 2.76 4.37 -16.74
C GLY A 115 1.37 3.73 -16.79
N ILE A 116 0.42 4.30 -16.05
CA ILE A 116 -0.99 3.91 -16.00
C ILE A 116 -1.81 4.95 -16.77
N LYS A 117 -2.76 4.51 -17.60
CA LYS A 117 -3.66 5.41 -18.34
C LYS A 117 -5.03 5.41 -17.70
N VAL A 118 -5.47 6.56 -17.22
CA VAL A 118 -6.73 6.73 -16.50
C VAL A 118 -7.59 7.78 -17.21
N PRO A 119 -8.85 7.48 -17.60
CA PRO A 119 -9.74 8.46 -18.21
C PRO A 119 -10.02 9.63 -17.28
N LEU A 120 -10.04 10.86 -17.80
CA LEU A 120 -10.37 12.04 -16.99
C LEU A 120 -11.76 11.96 -16.37
N GLY A 121 -12.74 11.36 -17.06
CA GLY A 121 -14.09 11.21 -16.51
C GLY A 121 -14.14 10.37 -15.24
N TYR A 122 -13.27 9.35 -15.13
CA TYR A 122 -13.11 8.54 -13.92
C TYR A 122 -12.52 9.37 -12.77
N ILE A 123 -11.46 10.14 -13.07
CA ILE A 123 -10.78 10.99 -12.09
C ILE A 123 -11.71 12.07 -11.54
N LEU A 124 -12.49 12.70 -12.42
CA LEU A 124 -13.48 13.72 -12.07
C LEU A 124 -14.72 13.15 -11.39
N LYS A 125 -14.78 11.83 -11.16
CA LYS A 125 -15.91 11.12 -10.52
C LYS A 125 -17.25 11.39 -11.21
N ASN A 126 -17.24 11.57 -12.53
CA ASN A 126 -18.46 11.72 -13.31
C ASN A 126 -18.95 10.34 -13.77
N ASN A 127 -19.98 9.81 -13.11
CA ASN A 127 -20.49 8.46 -13.37
C ASN A 127 -20.92 8.24 -14.84
N MET A 128 -21.48 9.26 -15.49
CA MET A 128 -21.93 9.16 -16.89
C MET A 128 -20.76 9.15 -17.88
N LEU A 129 -19.66 9.82 -17.53
CA LEU A 129 -18.49 9.97 -18.40
C LEU A 129 -17.27 9.18 -17.90
N ALA A 130 -17.42 8.28 -16.92
CA ALA A 130 -16.32 7.62 -16.24
C ALA A 130 -15.32 6.94 -17.20
N TYR A 131 -15.82 6.40 -18.31
CA TYR A 131 -15.02 5.71 -19.33
C TYR A 131 -14.80 6.54 -20.61
N MET A 132 -15.26 7.79 -20.64
CA MET A 132 -15.19 8.68 -21.79
C MET A 132 -14.14 9.79 -21.59
N GLY A 133 -13.72 10.38 -22.71
CA GLY A 133 -12.77 11.50 -22.72
C GLY A 133 -11.30 11.07 -22.84
N PRO A 134 -10.38 12.05 -22.82
CA PRO A 134 -8.96 11.79 -22.98
C PRO A 134 -8.40 11.06 -21.76
N LYS A 135 -7.44 10.16 -22.03
CA LYS A 135 -6.74 9.39 -20.99
C LYS A 135 -5.54 10.19 -20.50
N LEU A 136 -5.46 10.38 -19.20
CA LEU A 136 -4.31 10.94 -18.52
C LEU A 136 -3.30 9.81 -18.26
N THR A 137 -2.04 10.03 -18.63
CA THR A 137 -0.95 9.10 -18.29
C THR A 137 -0.34 9.51 -16.95
N ILE A 138 -0.37 8.58 -16.00
CA ILE A 138 0.22 8.71 -14.66
C ILE A 138 1.49 7.86 -14.66
N LYS A 139 2.61 8.45 -14.30
CA LYS A 139 3.90 7.74 -14.17
C LYS A 139 4.28 7.61 -12.71
N ALA A 140 5.02 6.55 -12.39
CA ALA A 140 5.51 6.26 -11.06
C ALA A 140 7.03 6.06 -11.12
N GLN A 141 7.80 7.04 -10.66
CA GLN A 141 9.25 6.91 -10.60
C GLN A 141 9.68 6.51 -9.19
N GLN A 142 10.38 5.38 -9.08
CA GLN A 142 10.93 4.96 -7.79
C GLN A 142 12.02 5.92 -7.31
N ILE A 143 12.00 6.25 -6.03
CA ILE A 143 13.03 7.01 -5.33
C ILE A 143 13.79 6.06 -4.42
N GLY A 144 15.08 5.84 -4.71
CA GLY A 144 15.90 4.90 -3.96
C GLY A 144 15.58 3.45 -4.30
N ASN A 145 15.65 2.57 -3.30
CA ASN A 145 15.45 1.13 -3.42
C ASN A 145 14.17 0.66 -2.71
N VAL A 146 13.76 -0.58 -2.97
CA VAL A 146 12.79 -1.27 -2.11
C VAL A 146 13.51 -1.72 -0.85
N GLU A 147 13.05 -1.26 0.31
CA GLU A 147 13.53 -1.69 1.61
C GLU A 147 12.65 -2.85 2.11
N THR A 148 13.28 -3.95 2.50
CA THR A 148 12.58 -5.08 3.11
C THR A 148 13.19 -5.43 4.47
N SER A 149 12.34 -5.79 5.41
CA SER A 149 12.74 -6.32 6.71
C SER A 149 11.71 -7.34 7.17
N TYR A 150 12.07 -8.25 8.07
CA TYR A 150 11.10 -9.16 8.67
C TYR A 150 10.91 -8.85 10.15
N VAL A 151 9.69 -9.06 10.63
CA VAL A 151 9.30 -8.91 12.03
C VAL A 151 8.65 -10.21 12.49
N SER A 152 8.97 -10.61 13.72
CA SER A 152 8.42 -11.79 14.36
C SER A 152 7.70 -11.36 15.64
N LYS A 153 6.42 -11.71 15.78
CA LYS A 153 5.57 -11.32 16.91
C LYS A 153 4.96 -12.55 17.57
N PHE A 154 4.85 -12.53 18.90
CA PHE A 154 4.09 -13.50 19.68
C PHE A 154 2.92 -12.76 20.35
N GLU A 155 1.69 -13.24 20.12
CA GLU A 155 0.46 -12.63 20.59
C GLU A 155 -0.46 -13.70 21.20
N GLY A 156 -1.26 -13.36 22.21
CA GLY A 156 -2.26 -14.28 22.74
C GLY A 156 -3.37 -14.55 21.71
N ALA A 157 -3.74 -15.82 21.50
CA ALA A 157 -4.78 -16.23 20.56
C ALA A 157 -6.01 -16.89 21.21
N GLY A 158 -6.00 -17.07 22.53
CA GLY A 158 -7.06 -17.71 23.29
C GLY A 158 -6.58 -18.28 24.63
N ILE A 159 -7.39 -19.14 25.25
CA ILE A 159 -7.03 -19.83 26.51
C ILE A 159 -5.86 -20.78 26.24
N ASN A 160 -4.70 -20.50 26.84
CA ASN A 160 -3.44 -21.24 26.62
C ASN A 160 -3.03 -21.35 25.16
N GLN A 161 -3.28 -20.31 24.37
CA GLN A 161 -2.85 -20.26 22.98
C GLN A 161 -2.01 -19.01 22.73
N THR A 162 -0.83 -19.22 22.13
CA THR A 162 0.06 -18.15 21.66
C THR A 162 0.19 -18.25 20.15
N ARG A 163 -0.17 -17.19 19.45
CA ARG A 163 0.05 -17.03 18.03
C ARG A 163 1.41 -16.41 17.78
N HIS A 164 2.20 -17.08 16.96
CA HIS A 164 3.46 -16.58 16.44
C HIS A 164 3.27 -16.18 14.98
N THR A 165 3.56 -14.93 14.64
CA THR A 165 3.41 -14.41 13.28
C THR A 165 4.73 -13.84 12.79
N ILE A 166 5.15 -14.26 11.59
CA ILE A 166 6.29 -13.70 10.88
C ILE A 166 5.77 -12.90 9.69
N MET A 167 6.13 -11.63 9.63
CA MET A 167 5.75 -10.70 8.57
C MET A 167 6.99 -10.16 7.87
N ILE A 168 6.89 -9.96 6.56
CA ILE A 168 7.83 -9.12 5.81
C ILE A 168 7.22 -7.73 5.66
N LEU A 169 7.96 -6.73 6.11
CA LEU A 169 7.66 -5.32 5.90
C LEU A 169 8.39 -4.86 4.65
N VAL A 170 7.63 -4.42 3.66
CA VAL A 170 8.14 -3.84 2.41
C VAL A 170 7.85 -2.36 2.42
N LYS A 171 8.88 -1.54 2.22
CA LYS A 171 8.78 -0.09 2.19
C LYS A 171 9.41 0.44 0.90
N THR A 172 8.69 1.31 0.21
CA THR A 172 9.17 1.94 -1.02
C THR A 172 8.66 3.38 -1.12
N LYS A 173 9.49 4.26 -1.68
CA LYS A 173 9.14 5.65 -1.96
C LYS A 173 9.04 5.83 -3.47
N VAL A 174 7.96 6.47 -3.91
CA VAL A 174 7.68 6.66 -5.33
C VAL A 174 7.18 8.08 -5.57
N ARG A 175 7.73 8.71 -6.61
CA ARG A 175 7.23 9.95 -7.18
C ARG A 175 6.13 9.65 -8.19
N VAL A 176 4.91 10.03 -7.85
CA VAL A 176 3.77 10.00 -8.77
C VAL A 176 3.82 11.26 -9.61
N MET A 177 3.79 11.09 -10.93
CA MET A 177 3.89 12.18 -11.89
C MET A 177 2.69 12.20 -12.81
N ILE A 178 2.09 13.38 -12.92
CA ILE A 178 1.12 13.75 -13.93
C ILE A 178 1.70 14.90 -14.76
N PRO A 179 1.18 15.20 -15.96
CA PRO A 179 1.76 16.23 -16.84
C PRO A 179 1.97 17.60 -16.19
N MET A 180 1.11 17.99 -15.24
CA MET A 180 1.13 19.32 -14.62
C MET A 180 1.80 19.36 -13.24
N SER A 181 2.02 18.22 -12.58
CA SER A 181 2.49 18.17 -11.18
C SER A 181 3.08 16.81 -10.81
N TYR A 182 3.78 16.75 -9.69
CA TYR A 182 4.24 15.50 -9.07
C TYR A 182 3.98 15.51 -7.57
N ASP A 183 3.98 14.33 -6.97
CA ASP A 183 3.90 14.14 -5.51
C ASP A 183 4.69 12.90 -5.09
N ASP A 184 5.30 12.95 -3.91
CA ASP A 184 6.15 11.87 -3.39
C ASP A 184 5.38 11.09 -2.31
N ILE A 185 5.11 9.81 -2.58
CA ILE A 185 4.37 8.95 -1.66
C ILE A 185 5.24 7.82 -1.11
N GLU A 186 5.04 7.50 0.17
CA GLU A 186 5.65 6.34 0.83
C GLU A 186 4.63 5.22 0.95
N ILE A 187 4.97 4.04 0.43
CA ILE A 187 4.12 2.86 0.41
C ILE A 187 4.73 1.82 1.34
N LYS A 188 3.92 1.36 2.30
CA LYS A 188 4.26 0.31 3.25
C LYS A 188 3.30 -0.85 3.04
N ASN A 189 3.85 -2.04 2.80
CA ASN A 189 3.10 -3.27 2.70
C ASN A 189 3.61 -4.24 3.77
N GLU A 190 2.69 -4.84 4.51
CA GLU A 190 2.99 -5.87 5.50
C GLU A 190 2.43 -7.19 4.98
N ILE A 191 3.30 -8.18 4.80
CA ILE A 191 2.92 -9.46 4.22
C ILE A 191 3.18 -10.55 5.26
N PRO A 192 2.13 -11.23 5.76
CA PRO A 192 2.32 -12.40 6.62
C PRO A 192 2.93 -13.54 5.79
N VAL A 193 4.04 -14.08 6.26
CA VAL A 193 4.75 -15.19 5.61
C VAL A 193 4.38 -16.51 6.26
N SER A 194 4.31 -16.52 7.59
CA SER A 194 3.98 -17.70 8.37
C SER A 194 3.27 -17.29 9.65
N GLU A 195 2.29 -18.09 10.04
CA GLU A 195 1.56 -17.95 11.30
C GLU A 195 1.46 -19.34 11.93
N THR A 196 1.87 -19.46 13.18
CA THR A 196 1.84 -20.71 13.94
C THR A 196 1.08 -20.47 15.25
N VAL A 197 0.07 -21.29 15.52
CA VAL A 197 -0.64 -21.27 16.81
C VAL A 197 -0.05 -22.35 17.71
N ILE A 198 0.50 -21.91 18.83
CA ILE A 198 1.07 -22.73 19.89
C ILE A 198 -0.02 -22.98 20.92
N VAL A 199 -0.40 -24.25 21.12
CA VAL A 199 -1.36 -24.66 22.14
C VAL A 199 -0.58 -25.19 23.35
N GLY A 200 -0.69 -24.48 24.47
CA GLY A 200 -0.12 -24.87 25.76
C GLY A 200 -1.06 -25.75 26.58
N LYS A 201 -0.50 -26.52 27.53
CA LYS A 201 -1.29 -27.28 28.49
C LYS A 201 -2.05 -26.33 29.42
N ILE A 202 -3.32 -26.63 29.69
CA ILE A 202 -4.09 -25.91 30.72
C ILE A 202 -3.57 -26.36 32.09
N PRO A 203 -3.10 -25.46 32.97
CA PRO A 203 -2.63 -25.87 34.29
C PRO A 203 -3.78 -26.49 35.09
N ASN A 204 -3.55 -27.67 35.67
CA ASN A 204 -4.51 -28.41 36.49
C ASN A 204 -4.94 -27.68 37.78
N SER A 205 -4.40 -26.50 38.07
CA SER A 205 -4.62 -25.78 39.33
C SER A 205 -5.90 -24.94 39.39
N ALA A 206 -6.62 -24.74 38.28
CA ALA A 206 -7.85 -23.94 38.30
C ALA A 206 -9.07 -24.67 38.92
N LEU A 207 -9.04 -26.01 38.98
CA LEU A 207 -10.09 -26.84 39.59
C LEU A 207 -9.62 -27.54 40.88
N GLY A 208 -8.40 -27.24 41.33
CA GLY A 208 -7.74 -27.89 42.46
C GLY A 208 -7.81 -27.09 43.76
N LEU A 209 -8.98 -26.59 44.15
CA LEU A 209 -9.22 -26.29 45.57
C LEU A 209 -9.20 -27.63 46.32
N ASN A 210 -7.99 -28.04 46.73
CA ASN A 210 -7.79 -29.09 47.71
C ASN A 210 -8.39 -28.62 49.05
N LEU A 211 -9.70 -28.78 49.20
CA LEU A 211 -10.46 -28.62 50.46
C LEU A 211 -10.02 -29.61 51.55
N LYS A 212 -8.96 -30.40 51.32
CA LYS A 212 -8.42 -31.37 52.27
C LYS A 212 -7.53 -30.78 53.36
N ASN A 213 -7.10 -29.52 53.25
CA ASN A 213 -6.23 -28.87 54.25
C ASN A 213 -6.77 -27.56 54.84
N SER A 214 -7.97 -27.12 54.48
CA SER A 214 -8.61 -25.96 55.11
C SER A 214 -9.32 -26.43 56.37
N GLY A 215 -8.58 -26.52 57.49
CA GLY A 215 -9.06 -26.90 58.82
C GLY A 215 -10.10 -25.94 59.41
N PHE A 216 -11.26 -25.83 58.78
CA PHE A 216 -12.44 -25.19 59.35
C PHE A 216 -13.16 -26.19 60.26
N ASN A 217 -12.86 -26.15 61.55
CA ASN A 217 -13.81 -26.57 62.57
C ASN A 217 -14.91 -25.51 62.61
N ILE A 218 -16.09 -25.87 62.13
CA ILE A 218 -17.29 -25.05 62.24
C ILE A 218 -17.90 -25.34 63.63
N PRO A 219 -18.28 -24.32 64.42
CA PRO A 219 -18.96 -24.51 65.70
C PRO A 219 -20.33 -25.19 65.55
#